data_AF-A0A8H7FRI5-F1
#
_entry.id   AF-A0A8H7FRI5-F1
#
_cell.length_a   1.000
_cell.length_b   1.000
_cell.length_c   1.000
_cell.angle_alpha   90.00
_cell.angle_beta   90.00
_cell.angle_gamma   90.00
#
_symmetry.space_group_name_H-M   'P 1'
#
loop_
_entity.id
_entity.type
_entity.pdbx_description
1 polymer ?
#
loop_
_entity_poly.entity_id
_entity_poly.type
_entity_poly.pdbx_seq_one_letter_code
_entity_poly.pdbx_strand_id
1 'polypeptide(L)'
;MMVLAHAVRDLSNDENRSLFPSYSSEDIMQLPLAFYQASMMALEVGKCDVVPQIRHIQTVLLCVPFLFAFMDGTAWRKPGQWCLAQATTGALATELPQNLNDEDLLDVSQVERPSIEFTHSTVPRVGSLMGIQVRKYMQACQHGGEMTYPQVLQFDAAMRRVLDQLPSPLIASLSREGLNCIHNRLLRAHRRFMMRGYSDDGYQESTLRSIECAKSVVAGQRILTPWPALRPWFSKAWILRAALVLTVDWAVSIDRAHPAELVASKRLYVSEVLDLFIESQAQDNRPDMSAQCARIIEALLNAGDQRAALRPLKPSCDGASPQAKEIQIFFDGVSASLLLDGASPQNTGGEVPDLSIFNWFQSNNSGTSEQSDEMTFNFSMIDAWDGGYDAPIE
;
A
#
# COMPACT_ATOMS: atom_id res chain seq x y z
N MET A 1 -19.52 -12.90 16.32
CA MET A 1 -19.00 -13.19 14.96
C MET A 1 -17.66 -12.53 14.71
N MET A 2 -17.48 -11.22 14.93
CA MET A 2 -16.19 -10.55 14.72
C MET A 2 -15.01 -11.18 15.49
N VAL A 3 -15.20 -11.52 16.78
CA VAL A 3 -14.17 -12.24 17.56
C VAL A 3 -13.79 -13.57 16.90
N LEU A 4 -14.76 -14.30 16.34
CA LEU A 4 -14.50 -15.54 15.59
C LEU A 4 -13.78 -15.27 14.27
N ALA A 5 -14.09 -14.15 13.60
CA ALA A 5 -13.39 -13.72 12.39
C ALA A 5 -11.89 -13.54 12.67
N HIS A 6 -11.54 -12.89 13.79
CA HIS A 6 -10.14 -12.78 14.23
C HIS A 6 -9.55 -14.11 14.64
N ALA A 7 -10.26 -14.87 15.47
CA ALA A 7 -9.76 -16.15 15.95
C ALA A 7 -9.41 -17.09 14.79
N VAL A 8 -10.32 -17.27 13.82
CA VAL A 8 -10.06 -18.14 12.66
C VAL A 8 -8.95 -17.60 11.77
N ARG A 9 -8.85 -16.28 11.60
CA ARG A 9 -7.77 -15.67 10.80
C ARG A 9 -6.38 -15.87 11.41
N ASP A 10 -6.30 -15.81 12.73
CA ASP A 10 -5.02 -15.81 13.44
C ASP A 10 -4.56 -17.24 13.83
N LEU A 11 -5.40 -18.26 13.63
CA LEU A 11 -5.05 -19.67 13.79
C LEU A 11 -4.19 -20.18 12.63
N SER A 12 -3.30 -21.14 12.94
CA SER A 12 -2.55 -21.86 11.91
C SER A 12 -3.48 -22.71 11.03
N ASN A 13 -3.02 -23.06 9.82
CA ASN A 13 -3.79 -23.91 8.91
C ASN A 13 -4.14 -25.27 9.53
N ASP A 14 -3.26 -25.85 10.35
CA ASP A 14 -3.49 -27.14 10.99
C ASP A 14 -4.54 -27.04 12.10
N GLU A 15 -4.50 -25.98 12.91
CA GLU A 15 -5.52 -25.71 13.93
C GLU A 15 -6.89 -25.45 13.28
N ASN A 16 -6.92 -24.66 12.22
CA ASN A 16 -8.16 -24.41 11.47
C ASN A 16 -8.73 -25.69 10.85
N ARG A 17 -7.90 -26.55 10.27
CA ARG A 17 -8.34 -27.86 9.74
C ARG A 17 -8.87 -28.79 10.83
N SER A 18 -8.28 -28.74 12.02
CA SER A 18 -8.74 -29.50 13.18
C SER A 18 -10.13 -29.03 13.66
N LEU A 19 -10.36 -27.71 13.66
CA LEU A 19 -11.64 -27.12 14.06
C LEU A 19 -12.75 -27.27 13.00
N PHE A 20 -12.38 -27.27 11.71
CA PHE A 20 -13.33 -27.34 10.59
C PHE A 20 -13.00 -28.52 9.65
N PRO A 21 -13.07 -29.78 10.13
CA PRO A 21 -12.60 -30.95 9.38
C PRO A 21 -13.40 -31.25 8.11
N SER A 22 -14.61 -30.72 7.99
CA SER A 22 -15.49 -30.88 6.83
C SER A 22 -15.34 -29.78 5.77
N TYR A 23 -14.59 -28.72 6.07
CA TYR A 23 -14.39 -27.59 5.17
C TYR A 23 -13.14 -27.81 4.33
N SER A 24 -13.17 -27.41 3.06
CA SER A 24 -11.96 -27.39 2.25
C SER A 24 -10.98 -26.32 2.76
N SER A 25 -9.71 -26.40 2.36
CA SER A 25 -8.74 -25.35 2.73
C SER A 25 -9.12 -23.98 2.16
N GLU A 26 -9.76 -23.95 0.99
CA GLU A 26 -10.28 -22.73 0.38
C GLU A 26 -11.44 -22.16 1.21
N ASP A 27 -12.40 -23.00 1.63
CA ASP A 27 -13.52 -22.54 2.46
C ASP A 27 -13.03 -21.96 3.79
N ILE A 28 -12.04 -22.61 4.41
CA ILE A 28 -11.42 -22.14 5.66
C ILE A 28 -10.79 -20.76 5.48
N MET A 29 -10.11 -20.50 4.35
CA MET A 29 -9.54 -19.19 4.06
C MET A 29 -10.61 -18.09 3.90
N GLN A 30 -11.83 -18.46 3.50
CA GLN A 30 -12.96 -17.52 3.35
C GLN A 30 -13.74 -17.29 4.66
N LEU A 31 -13.62 -18.18 5.66
CA LEU A 31 -14.37 -18.09 6.92
C LEU A 31 -14.18 -16.75 7.67
N PRO A 32 -12.97 -16.17 7.79
CA PRO A 32 -12.80 -14.86 8.41
C PRO A 32 -13.64 -13.77 7.74
N LEU A 33 -13.66 -13.74 6.40
CA LEU A 33 -14.45 -12.78 5.64
C LEU A 33 -15.95 -13.02 5.81
N ALA A 34 -16.39 -14.28 5.79
CA ALA A 34 -17.78 -14.63 6.02
C ALA A 34 -18.24 -14.23 7.42
N PHE A 35 -17.43 -14.46 8.46
CA PHE A 35 -17.73 -14.02 9.83
C PHE A 35 -17.72 -12.51 9.98
N TYR A 36 -16.80 -11.81 9.29
CA TYR A 36 -16.81 -10.35 9.21
C TYR A 36 -18.12 -9.85 8.60
N GLN A 37 -18.50 -10.35 7.43
CA GLN A 37 -19.74 -9.98 6.73
C GLN A 37 -20.98 -10.26 7.58
N ALA A 38 -21.05 -11.44 8.20
CA ALA A 38 -22.13 -11.80 9.12
C ALA A 38 -22.20 -10.85 10.32
N SER A 39 -21.05 -10.41 10.84
CA SER A 39 -20.99 -9.40 11.90
C SER A 39 -21.50 -8.03 11.43
N MET A 40 -21.19 -7.62 10.19
CA MET A 40 -21.71 -6.38 9.62
C MET A 40 -23.22 -6.44 9.38
N MET A 41 -23.73 -7.56 8.86
CA MET A 41 -25.17 -7.80 8.73
C MET A 41 -25.87 -7.80 10.09
N ALA A 42 -25.26 -8.40 11.11
CA ALA A 42 -25.81 -8.37 12.47
C ALA A 42 -25.87 -6.95 13.05
N LEU A 43 -24.87 -6.10 12.75
CA LEU A 43 -24.91 -4.68 13.10
C LEU A 43 -26.04 -3.93 12.38
N GLU A 44 -26.24 -4.19 11.09
CA GLU A 44 -27.34 -3.61 10.30
C GLU A 44 -28.72 -4.03 10.85
N VAL A 45 -28.92 -5.33 11.11
CA VAL A 45 -30.18 -5.86 11.68
C VAL A 45 -30.41 -5.36 13.10
N GLY A 46 -29.34 -5.19 13.87
CA GLY A 46 -29.38 -4.63 15.22
C GLY A 46 -29.85 -3.17 15.27
N LYS A 47 -30.06 -2.52 14.11
CA LYS A 47 -30.37 -1.10 13.99
C LYS A 47 -29.44 -0.29 14.87
N CYS A 48 -28.14 -0.52 14.72
CA CYS A 48 -27.13 0.16 15.51
C CYS A 48 -27.16 1.69 15.32
N ASP A 49 -27.82 2.14 14.26
CA ASP A 49 -28.18 3.50 13.89
C ASP A 49 -29.45 4.05 14.59
N VAL A 50 -30.17 3.23 15.36
CA VAL A 50 -31.38 3.62 16.12
C VAL A 50 -31.23 3.34 17.62
N VAL A 51 -30.63 2.20 17.98
CA VAL A 51 -30.43 1.81 19.37
C VAL A 51 -28.96 1.46 19.59
N PRO A 52 -28.14 2.43 20.01
CA PRO A 52 -26.74 2.19 20.25
C PRO A 52 -26.52 1.32 21.48
N GLN A 53 -25.54 0.44 21.39
CA GLN A 53 -25.13 -0.42 22.49
C GLN A 53 -23.62 -0.47 22.50
N ILE A 54 -23.02 -0.60 23.69
CA ILE A 54 -21.58 -0.76 23.86
C ILE A 54 -21.00 -1.90 23.02
N ARG A 55 -21.78 -2.97 22.81
CA ARG A 55 -21.42 -4.11 21.96
C ARG A 55 -21.28 -3.74 20.48
N HIS A 56 -21.98 -2.72 20.00
CA HIS A 56 -21.80 -2.22 18.63
C HIS A 56 -20.44 -1.55 18.48
N ILE A 57 -20.05 -0.71 19.45
CA ILE A 57 -18.73 -0.06 19.48
C ILE A 57 -17.61 -1.10 19.55
N GLN A 58 -17.71 -2.07 20.48
CA GLN A 58 -16.75 -3.16 20.60
C GLN A 58 -16.60 -3.96 19.29
N THR A 59 -17.73 -4.25 18.61
CA THR A 59 -17.69 -4.95 17.31
C THR A 59 -17.01 -4.11 16.24
N VAL A 60 -17.25 -2.80 16.18
CA VAL A 60 -16.60 -1.88 15.23
C VAL A 60 -15.11 -1.70 15.52
N LEU A 61 -14.70 -1.65 16.78
CA LEU A 61 -13.28 -1.63 17.15
C LEU A 61 -12.60 -2.94 16.79
N LEU A 62 -13.27 -4.06 16.99
CA LEU A 62 -12.78 -5.35 16.50
C LEU A 62 -12.73 -5.38 14.97
N CYS A 63 -13.56 -4.63 14.23
CA CYS A 63 -13.36 -4.53 12.78
C CYS A 63 -12.01 -3.90 12.40
N VAL A 64 -11.28 -3.19 13.29
CA VAL A 64 -10.09 -2.39 12.92
C VAL A 64 -9.00 -3.16 12.16
N PRO A 65 -8.64 -4.41 12.49
CA PRO A 65 -7.69 -5.17 11.70
C PRO A 65 -8.24 -5.58 10.32
N PHE A 66 -9.56 -5.75 10.19
CA PHE A 66 -10.22 -5.79 8.87
C PHE A 66 -10.30 -4.39 8.23
N LEU A 67 -10.31 -3.33 9.04
CA LEU A 67 -10.25 -1.95 8.58
C LEU A 67 -8.91 -1.62 7.92
N PHE A 68 -7.80 -2.28 8.29
CA PHE A 68 -6.54 -2.11 7.57
C PHE A 68 -6.56 -2.77 6.18
N ALA A 69 -7.20 -3.93 6.03
CA ALA A 69 -7.49 -4.49 4.69
C ALA A 69 -8.45 -3.58 3.90
N PHE A 70 -9.42 -2.96 4.60
CA PHE A 70 -10.34 -1.97 4.05
C PHE A 70 -9.68 -0.63 3.67
N MET A 71 -8.61 -0.21 4.36
CA MET A 71 -7.85 1.01 4.05
C MET A 71 -7.13 0.90 2.69
N ASP A 72 -6.96 -0.32 2.15
CA ASP A 72 -6.52 -0.54 0.76
C ASP A 72 -7.63 -0.34 -0.28
N GLY A 73 -8.86 -0.04 0.14
CA GLY A 73 -9.94 0.44 -0.74
C GLY A 73 -10.69 -0.67 -1.48
N THR A 74 -10.33 -1.93 -1.22
CA THR A 74 -10.91 -3.11 -1.86
C THR A 74 -12.35 -3.34 -1.45
N ALA A 75 -12.77 -2.97 -0.22
CA ALA A 75 -14.15 -3.16 0.23
C ALA A 75 -14.97 -1.87 0.12
N TRP A 76 -15.95 -1.86 -0.80
CA TRP A 76 -16.96 -0.80 -0.93
C TRP A 76 -17.80 -0.66 0.36
N ARG A 77 -18.02 0.58 0.83
CA ARG A 77 -18.92 0.84 1.99
C ARG A 77 -20.30 1.32 1.56
N LYS A 78 -21.31 0.91 2.34
CA LYS A 78 -22.57 1.65 2.47
C LYS A 78 -22.38 2.84 3.45
N PRO A 79 -22.89 4.03 3.14
CA PRO A 79 -22.75 5.25 3.96
C PRO A 79 -23.11 5.11 5.45
N GLY A 80 -24.00 4.19 5.83
CA GLY A 80 -24.54 4.07 7.19
C GLY A 80 -23.59 3.50 8.27
N GLN A 81 -22.47 2.86 7.90
CA GLN A 81 -21.58 2.22 8.89
C GLN A 81 -20.78 3.20 9.75
N TRP A 82 -20.74 4.48 9.38
CA TRP A 82 -20.13 5.55 10.18
C TRP A 82 -21.16 6.35 11.01
N CYS A 83 -22.46 6.16 10.75
CA CYS A 83 -23.55 6.93 11.36
C CYS A 83 -23.91 6.49 12.79
N LEU A 84 -23.11 5.65 13.44
CA LEU A 84 -23.30 5.22 14.83
C LEU A 84 -23.41 6.40 15.82
N ALA A 85 -22.88 7.58 15.48
CA ALA A 85 -23.08 8.80 16.28
C ALA A 85 -24.53 9.32 16.22
N GLN A 86 -25.17 9.31 15.05
CA GLN A 86 -26.48 9.94 14.81
C GLN A 86 -27.60 9.29 15.64
N ALA A 87 -27.54 7.96 15.77
CA ALA A 87 -28.44 7.15 16.58
C ALA A 87 -28.46 7.51 18.05
N THR A 88 -27.28 7.88 18.55
CA THR A 88 -26.95 7.73 19.97
C THR A 88 -27.04 9.02 20.71
N THR A 89 -26.62 10.10 20.06
CA THR A 89 -26.45 11.39 20.71
C THR A 89 -27.52 12.39 20.30
N GLY A 90 -28.36 12.07 19.30
CA GLY A 90 -29.29 13.02 18.70
C GLY A 90 -28.57 14.19 18.00
N ALA A 91 -27.25 14.11 17.83
CA ALA A 91 -26.47 15.12 17.13
C ALA A 91 -26.80 15.13 15.64
N LEU A 92 -26.82 16.34 15.06
CA LEU A 92 -26.94 16.53 13.61
C LEU A 92 -25.90 15.66 12.89
N ALA A 93 -26.29 15.01 11.79
CA ALA A 93 -25.41 14.17 11.00
C ALA A 93 -24.17 14.96 10.57
N THR A 94 -23.04 14.73 11.24
CA THR A 94 -21.75 15.27 10.82
C THR A 94 -21.12 14.31 9.83
N GLU A 95 -20.42 14.84 8.81
CA GLU A 95 -19.74 14.01 7.80
C GLU A 95 -18.62 13.14 8.40
N LEU A 96 -18.12 13.52 9.59
CA LEU A 96 -17.06 12.84 10.32
C LEU A 96 -17.45 12.69 11.80
N PRO A 97 -17.00 11.63 12.48
CA PRO A 97 -17.14 11.53 13.94
C PRO A 97 -16.36 12.66 14.62
N GLN A 98 -16.93 13.24 15.67
CA GLN A 98 -16.24 14.20 16.54
C GLN A 98 -15.01 13.54 17.19
N ASN A 99 -13.94 14.30 17.42
CA ASN A 99 -12.75 13.79 18.11
C ASN A 99 -13.01 13.74 19.63
N LEU A 100 -13.63 12.65 20.08
CA LEU A 100 -14.01 12.43 21.47
C LEU A 100 -13.46 11.10 21.98
N ASN A 101 -13.21 11.04 23.30
CA ASN A 101 -13.01 9.79 24.02
C ASN A 101 -14.36 9.13 24.34
N ASP A 102 -14.32 7.87 24.78
CA ASP A 102 -15.54 7.10 25.02
C ASP A 102 -16.26 7.63 26.27
N GLU A 103 -15.48 8.13 27.23
CA GLU A 103 -15.95 8.77 28.45
C GLU A 103 -16.67 10.09 28.16
N ASP A 104 -16.27 10.81 27.09
CA ASP A 104 -16.91 12.06 26.69
C ASP A 104 -18.34 11.80 26.16
N LEU A 105 -18.63 10.59 25.65
CA LEU A 105 -19.95 10.21 25.15
C LEU A 105 -21.02 10.09 26.25
N LEU A 106 -20.61 10.08 27.52
CA LEU A 106 -21.53 10.05 28.66
C LEU A 106 -22.13 11.43 28.98
N ASP A 107 -21.55 12.51 28.43
CA ASP A 107 -21.96 13.88 28.68
C ASP A 107 -22.33 14.58 27.37
N VAL A 108 -23.63 14.83 27.19
CA VAL A 108 -24.21 15.45 25.99
C VAL A 108 -23.71 16.88 25.77
N SER A 109 -23.13 17.52 26.79
CA SER A 109 -22.60 18.88 26.70
C SER A 109 -21.13 18.97 26.24
N GLN A 110 -20.47 17.83 26.01
CA GLN A 110 -19.07 17.81 25.61
C GLN A 110 -18.85 18.48 24.25
N VAL A 111 -17.74 19.21 24.17
CA VAL A 111 -17.27 19.86 22.95
C VAL A 111 -16.22 18.97 22.31
N GLU A 112 -16.23 18.92 20.98
CA GLU A 112 -15.19 18.23 20.20
C GLU A 112 -13.78 18.66 20.62
N ARG A 113 -12.91 17.68 20.93
CA ARG A 113 -11.51 17.96 21.26
C ARG A 113 -10.73 18.37 20.01
N PRO A 114 -9.63 19.12 20.14
CA PRO A 114 -8.77 19.46 19.01
C PRO A 114 -8.32 18.23 18.24
N SER A 115 -8.26 18.29 16.90
CA SER A 115 -7.86 17.15 16.05
C SER A 115 -6.43 16.65 16.31
N ILE A 116 -5.58 17.49 16.91
CA ILE A 116 -4.21 17.17 17.30
C ILE A 116 -4.12 16.34 18.58
N GLU A 117 -5.23 16.18 19.30
CA GLU A 117 -5.30 15.35 20.50
C GLU A 117 -5.69 13.92 20.11
N PHE A 118 -4.94 12.94 20.64
CA PHE A 118 -5.27 11.53 20.43
C PHE A 118 -6.43 11.12 21.33
N THR A 119 -7.50 10.65 20.71
CA THR A 119 -8.71 10.14 21.37
C THR A 119 -9.09 8.77 20.80
N HIS A 120 -10.05 8.09 21.44
CA HIS A 120 -10.62 6.85 20.89
C HIS A 120 -11.21 7.04 19.47
N SER A 121 -11.66 8.25 19.13
CA SER A 121 -12.22 8.57 17.82
C SER A 121 -11.18 8.94 16.75
N THR A 122 -9.91 9.14 17.10
CA THR A 122 -8.91 9.63 16.14
C THR A 122 -8.69 8.68 14.97
N VAL A 123 -8.46 7.39 15.24
CA VAL A 123 -8.25 6.38 14.17
C VAL A 123 -9.45 6.27 13.22
N PRO A 124 -10.70 6.09 13.70
CA PRO A 124 -11.86 6.03 12.81
C PRO A 124 -12.09 7.34 12.04
N ARG A 125 -11.80 8.50 12.64
CA ARG A 125 -11.88 9.81 11.96
C ARG A 125 -10.89 9.91 10.81
N VAL A 126 -9.62 9.56 11.04
CA VAL A 126 -8.58 9.57 10.00
C VAL A 126 -8.93 8.58 8.89
N GLY A 127 -9.36 7.37 9.25
CA GLY A 127 -9.82 6.36 8.29
C GLY A 127 -11.00 6.85 7.45
N SER A 128 -11.93 7.61 8.04
CA SER A 128 -13.06 8.22 7.34
C SER A 128 -12.61 9.30 6.35
N LEU A 129 -11.76 10.22 6.82
CA LEU A 129 -11.17 11.29 6.01
C LEU A 129 -10.41 10.73 4.80
N MET A 130 -9.54 9.76 5.05
CA MET A 130 -8.82 9.05 4.00
C MET A 130 -9.79 8.36 3.04
N GLY A 131 -10.78 7.63 3.54
CA GLY A 131 -11.78 6.96 2.71
C GLY A 131 -12.59 7.91 1.83
N ILE A 132 -12.88 9.14 2.29
CA ILE A 132 -13.51 10.18 1.47
C ILE A 132 -12.60 10.57 0.30
N GLN A 133 -11.31 10.81 0.54
CA GLN A 133 -10.38 11.18 -0.53
C GLN A 133 -10.16 10.03 -1.52
N VAL A 134 -10.06 8.79 -1.03
CA VAL A 134 -9.93 7.60 -1.88
C VAL A 134 -11.15 7.42 -2.78
N ARG A 135 -12.38 7.62 -2.27
CA ARG A 135 -13.58 7.54 -3.12
C ARG A 135 -13.59 8.60 -4.21
N LYS A 136 -13.19 9.84 -3.89
CA LYS A 136 -13.04 10.90 -4.90
C LYS A 136 -12.01 10.52 -5.97
N TYR A 137 -10.89 9.92 -5.55
CA TYR A 137 -9.88 9.37 -6.45
C TYR A 137 -10.46 8.27 -7.35
N MET A 138 -11.13 7.27 -6.78
CA MET A 138 -11.71 6.16 -7.55
C MET A 138 -12.78 6.66 -8.53
N GLN A 139 -13.63 7.60 -8.13
CA GLN A 139 -14.62 8.22 -9.02
C GLN A 139 -13.98 8.93 -10.21
N ALA A 140 -12.84 9.60 -10.01
CA ALA A 140 -12.10 10.21 -11.11
C ALA A 140 -11.53 9.16 -12.09
N CYS A 141 -11.20 7.96 -11.59
CA CYS A 141 -10.67 6.85 -12.40
C CYS A 141 -11.77 5.98 -13.06
N GLN A 142 -12.97 5.91 -12.48
CA GLN A 142 -14.07 5.02 -12.89
C GLN A 142 -14.57 5.25 -14.32
N HIS A 143 -14.30 6.40 -14.93
CA HIS A 143 -14.69 6.67 -16.32
C HIS A 143 -13.64 6.16 -17.32
N GLY A 144 -12.85 5.14 -16.93
CA GLY A 144 -11.73 4.60 -17.72
C GLY A 144 -10.59 5.61 -17.91
N GLY A 145 -10.70 6.78 -17.27
CA GLY A 145 -9.77 7.88 -17.40
C GLY A 145 -8.64 7.75 -16.40
N GLU A 146 -7.42 7.80 -16.90
CA GLU A 146 -6.29 8.17 -16.08
C GLU A 146 -6.48 9.57 -15.50
N MET A 147 -6.13 9.79 -14.23
CA MET A 147 -6.18 11.15 -13.66
C MET A 147 -5.32 12.11 -14.49
N THR A 148 -5.58 13.40 -14.46
CA THR A 148 -4.65 14.39 -14.99
C THR A 148 -3.57 14.73 -13.95
N TYR A 149 -2.47 15.35 -14.36
CA TYR A 149 -1.45 15.81 -13.42
C TYR A 149 -2.00 16.77 -12.35
N PRO A 150 -2.82 17.79 -12.68
CA PRO A 150 -3.45 18.65 -11.68
C PRO A 150 -4.35 17.89 -10.69
N GLN A 151 -5.08 16.88 -11.15
CA GLN A 151 -5.90 16.04 -10.26
C GLN A 151 -5.03 15.23 -9.29
N VAL A 152 -3.85 14.75 -9.72
CA VAL A 152 -2.90 14.06 -8.82
C VAL A 152 -2.40 15.01 -7.74
N LEU A 153 -2.03 16.24 -8.09
CA LEU A 153 -1.61 17.25 -7.10
C LEU A 153 -2.75 17.59 -6.13
N GLN A 154 -3.99 17.68 -6.61
CA GLN A 154 -5.15 17.90 -5.75
C GLN A 154 -5.38 16.75 -4.77
N PHE A 155 -5.23 15.51 -5.24
CA PHE A 155 -5.33 14.31 -4.40
C PHE A 155 -4.20 14.26 -3.36
N ASP A 156 -2.96 14.58 -3.76
CA ASP A 156 -1.82 14.66 -2.84
C ASP A 156 -2.05 15.68 -1.73
N ALA A 157 -2.44 16.90 -2.09
CA ALA A 157 -2.76 17.95 -1.11
C ALA A 157 -3.92 17.54 -0.18
N ALA A 158 -4.89 16.78 -0.68
CA ALA A 158 -5.98 16.27 0.14
C ALA A 158 -5.50 15.19 1.13
N MET A 159 -4.68 14.24 0.70
CA MET A 159 -4.13 13.17 1.54
C MET A 159 -3.15 13.72 2.58
N ARG A 160 -2.34 14.72 2.23
CA ARG A 160 -1.46 15.43 3.17
C ARG A 160 -2.24 16.14 4.27
N ARG A 161 -3.37 16.78 3.94
CA ARG A 161 -4.28 17.33 4.96
C ARG A 161 -4.86 16.26 5.89
N VAL A 162 -4.93 14.99 5.46
CA VAL A 162 -5.29 13.89 6.37
C VAL A 162 -4.10 13.54 7.27
N LEU A 163 -2.88 13.54 6.74
CA LEU A 163 -1.65 13.34 7.53
C LEU A 163 -1.45 14.45 8.58
N ASP A 164 -1.70 15.71 8.23
CA ASP A 164 -1.56 16.86 9.13
C ASP A 164 -2.55 16.82 10.30
N GLN A 165 -3.63 16.04 10.17
CA GLN A 165 -4.61 15.85 11.23
C GLN A 165 -4.25 14.70 12.18
N LEU A 166 -3.15 13.99 11.94
CA LEU A 166 -2.71 12.92 12.83
C LEU A 166 -1.96 13.50 14.04
N PRO A 167 -2.37 13.15 15.27
CA PRO A 167 -1.66 13.56 16.47
C PRO A 167 -0.23 12.98 16.50
N SER A 168 0.73 13.77 16.97
CA SER A 168 2.16 13.41 17.00
C SER A 168 2.51 12.07 17.69
N PRO A 169 1.78 11.58 18.73
CA PRO A 169 2.03 10.26 19.32
C PRO A 169 1.56 9.10 18.43
N LEU A 170 0.57 9.31 17.56
CA LEU A 170 0.08 8.26 16.66
C LEU A 170 1.13 7.89 15.60
N ILE A 171 1.97 8.84 15.23
CA ILE A 171 3.15 8.55 14.43
C ILE A 171 3.97 7.45 15.10
N ALA A 172 3.96 7.27 16.43
CA ALA A 172 4.81 6.32 17.13
C ALA A 172 4.30 4.86 17.13
N SER A 173 3.01 4.59 17.35
CA SER A 173 2.49 3.21 17.55
C SER A 173 1.13 2.97 16.89
N LEU A 174 0.97 1.79 16.26
CA LEU A 174 -0.23 1.24 15.59
C LEU A 174 -0.86 2.03 14.42
N SER A 175 -0.87 3.37 14.40
CA SER A 175 -1.37 4.12 13.24
C SER A 175 -0.36 4.23 12.09
N ARG A 176 0.89 3.77 12.31
CA ARG A 176 1.94 3.76 11.27
C ARG A 176 1.53 2.96 10.04
N GLU A 177 0.74 1.90 10.20
CA GLU A 177 0.24 1.17 9.03
C GLU A 177 -0.76 2.00 8.22
N GLY A 178 -1.54 2.85 8.90
CA GLY A 178 -2.37 3.84 8.24
C GLY A 178 -1.54 4.89 7.49
N LEU A 179 -0.43 5.36 8.08
CA LEU A 179 0.53 6.24 7.41
C LEU A 179 1.14 5.57 6.16
N ASN A 180 1.59 4.31 6.27
CA ASN A 180 2.11 3.54 5.15
C ASN A 180 1.08 3.40 4.04
N CYS A 181 -0.19 3.20 4.39
CA CYS A 181 -1.27 3.13 3.41
C CYS A 181 -1.44 4.46 2.65
N ILE A 182 -1.42 5.59 3.35
CA ILE A 182 -1.48 6.92 2.72
C ILE A 182 -0.29 7.13 1.79
N HIS A 183 0.94 6.86 2.25
CA HIS A 183 2.14 7.01 1.44
C HIS A 183 2.15 6.07 0.22
N ASN A 184 1.72 4.82 0.36
CA ASN A 184 1.60 3.89 -0.76
C ASN A 184 0.58 4.40 -1.80
N ARG A 185 -0.52 5.05 -1.39
CA ARG A 185 -1.49 5.65 -2.32
C ARG A 185 -0.94 6.89 -3.03
N LEU A 186 -0.25 7.76 -2.30
CA LEU A 186 0.44 8.91 -2.88
C LEU A 186 1.48 8.45 -3.91
N LEU A 187 2.29 7.45 -3.55
CA LEU A 187 3.24 6.81 -4.45
C LEU A 187 2.54 6.31 -5.72
N ARG A 188 1.41 5.59 -5.60
CA ARG A 188 0.63 5.12 -6.76
C ARG A 188 0.13 6.27 -7.64
N ALA A 189 -0.34 7.37 -7.06
CA ALA A 189 -0.87 8.50 -7.82
C ALA A 189 0.24 9.24 -8.60
N HIS A 190 1.40 9.42 -7.98
CA HIS A 190 2.53 10.17 -8.54
C HIS A 190 3.41 9.36 -9.50
N ARG A 191 3.45 8.02 -9.38
CA ARG A 191 4.44 7.16 -10.08
C ARG A 191 4.54 7.40 -11.59
N ARG A 192 3.43 7.64 -12.27
CA ARG A 192 3.39 7.80 -13.74
C ARG A 192 3.97 9.12 -14.23
N PHE A 193 4.04 10.12 -13.34
CA PHE A 193 4.65 11.41 -13.62
C PHE A 193 6.06 11.52 -13.05
N MET A 194 6.47 10.57 -12.21
CA MET A 194 7.80 10.54 -11.59
C MET A 194 8.92 10.62 -12.62
N MET A 195 8.82 9.85 -13.70
CA MET A 195 9.86 9.84 -14.73
C MET A 195 10.01 11.18 -15.45
N ARG A 196 8.88 11.85 -15.74
CA ARG A 196 8.87 13.16 -16.38
C ARG A 196 9.53 14.23 -15.52
N GLY A 197 9.37 14.16 -14.20
CA GLY A 197 9.94 15.16 -13.29
C GLY A 197 11.47 15.15 -13.19
N TYR A 198 12.14 14.17 -13.80
CA TYR A 198 13.57 14.23 -14.00
C TYR A 198 13.95 15.16 -15.16
N SER A 199 13.19 15.20 -16.25
CA SER A 199 13.50 15.99 -17.45
C SER A 199 12.70 17.28 -17.57
N ASP A 200 11.58 17.41 -16.88
CA ASP A 200 10.67 18.55 -16.93
C ASP A 200 10.34 19.02 -15.49
N ASP A 201 10.76 20.26 -15.18
CA ASP A 201 10.55 20.90 -13.88
C ASP A 201 9.06 20.97 -13.51
N GLY A 202 8.15 21.03 -14.50
CA GLY A 202 6.71 21.03 -14.30
C GLY A 202 6.18 19.76 -13.62
N TYR A 203 6.93 18.65 -13.67
CA TYR A 203 6.58 17.37 -13.05
C TYR A 203 7.45 17.02 -11.84
N GLN A 204 8.45 17.84 -11.48
CA GLN A 204 9.43 17.58 -10.43
C GLN A 204 8.80 17.17 -9.09
N GLU A 205 7.67 17.80 -8.74
CA GLU A 205 6.94 17.50 -7.52
C GLU A 205 6.56 16.03 -7.41
N SER A 206 6.16 15.37 -8.51
CA SER A 206 5.83 13.94 -8.49
C SER A 206 7.03 13.05 -8.28
N THR A 207 8.20 13.44 -8.79
CA THR A 207 9.46 12.73 -8.53
C THR A 207 9.80 12.80 -7.04
N LEU A 208 9.80 14.01 -6.48
CA LEU A 208 10.09 14.25 -5.07
C LEU A 208 9.09 13.50 -4.17
N ARG A 209 7.78 13.57 -4.47
CA ARG A 209 6.75 12.89 -3.69
C ARG A 209 6.83 11.38 -3.76
N SER A 210 7.14 10.81 -4.93
CA SER A 210 7.29 9.36 -5.07
C SER A 210 8.45 8.86 -4.20
N ILE A 211 9.60 9.54 -4.25
CA ILE A 211 10.79 9.19 -3.46
C ILE A 211 10.51 9.37 -1.95
N GLU A 212 9.92 10.50 -1.55
CA GLU A 212 9.54 10.77 -0.15
C GLU A 212 8.63 9.67 0.38
N CYS A 213 7.56 9.34 -0.34
CA CYS A 213 6.61 8.31 0.07
C CYS A 213 7.25 6.92 0.11
N ALA A 214 8.11 6.57 -0.86
CA ALA A 214 8.82 5.30 -0.86
C ALA A 214 9.72 5.15 0.39
N LYS A 215 10.48 6.20 0.74
CA LYS A 215 11.29 6.22 1.97
C LYS A 215 10.44 6.09 3.21
N SER A 216 9.31 6.80 3.28
CA SER A 216 8.38 6.70 4.42
C SER A 216 7.78 5.31 4.57
N VAL A 217 7.42 4.63 3.47
CA VAL A 217 6.95 3.22 3.50
C VAL A 217 8.04 2.31 4.05
N VAL A 218 9.28 2.41 3.56
CA VAL A 218 10.41 1.59 4.04
C VAL A 218 10.68 1.84 5.52
N ALA A 219 10.75 3.10 5.95
CA ALA A 219 10.95 3.47 7.35
C ALA A 219 9.82 2.97 8.25
N GLY A 220 8.57 3.10 7.81
CA GLY A 220 7.41 2.60 8.54
C GLY A 220 7.43 1.08 8.68
N GLN A 221 7.79 0.36 7.63
CA GLN A 221 7.87 -1.10 7.64
C GLN A 221 9.04 -1.62 8.47
N ARG A 222 10.18 -0.92 8.50
CA ARG A 222 11.31 -1.26 9.39
C ARG A 222 10.93 -1.23 10.85
N ILE A 223 10.13 -0.23 11.24
CA ILE A 223 9.65 -0.13 12.62
C ILE A 223 8.74 -1.31 12.93
N LEU A 224 7.98 -1.83 11.96
CA LEU A 224 7.11 -2.98 12.15
C LEU A 224 7.84 -4.33 12.10
N THR A 225 9.14 -4.38 11.73
CA THR A 225 9.93 -5.62 11.65
C THR A 225 9.89 -6.45 12.94
N PRO A 226 10.01 -5.88 14.17
CA PRO A 226 9.91 -6.65 15.40
C PRO A 226 8.51 -7.24 15.68
N TRP A 227 7.48 -6.80 14.94
CA TRP A 227 6.09 -7.20 15.13
C TRP A 227 5.49 -7.71 13.81
N PRO A 228 5.97 -8.86 13.30
CA PRO A 228 5.54 -9.39 12.00
C PRO A 228 4.04 -9.71 11.95
N ALA A 229 3.41 -10.04 13.08
CA ALA A 229 1.95 -10.19 13.17
C ALA A 229 1.16 -8.90 12.82
N LEU A 230 1.78 -7.73 12.93
CA LEU A 230 1.20 -6.44 12.55
C LEU A 230 1.49 -6.07 11.09
N ARG A 231 2.28 -6.86 10.36
CA ARG A 231 2.58 -6.65 8.94
C ARG A 231 1.64 -7.51 8.11
N PRO A 232 0.53 -6.96 7.59
CA PRO A 232 -0.34 -7.73 6.74
C PRO A 232 0.41 -8.19 5.49
N TRP A 233 0.04 -9.33 4.92
CA TRP A 233 0.75 -9.92 3.79
C TRP A 233 0.83 -8.95 2.59
N PHE A 234 -0.19 -8.12 2.37
CA PHE A 234 -0.22 -7.13 1.28
C PHE A 234 0.80 -6.00 1.46
N SER A 235 1.33 -5.76 2.66
CA SER A 235 2.35 -4.74 2.91
C SER A 235 3.64 -5.00 2.13
N LYS A 236 3.94 -6.27 1.81
CA LYS A 236 5.05 -6.66 0.94
C LYS A 236 4.92 -6.07 -0.46
N ALA A 237 3.71 -5.94 -1.00
CA ALA A 237 3.48 -5.26 -2.28
C ALA A 237 3.83 -3.77 -2.20
N TRP A 238 3.53 -3.13 -1.06
CA TRP A 238 3.86 -1.72 -0.84
C TRP A 238 5.37 -1.53 -0.72
N ILE A 239 6.05 -2.43 -0.01
CA ILE A 239 7.51 -2.46 0.12
C ILE A 239 8.17 -2.65 -1.24
N LEU A 240 7.69 -3.60 -2.05
CA LEU A 240 8.22 -3.83 -3.39
C LEU A 240 8.03 -2.62 -4.31
N ARG A 241 6.87 -1.95 -4.25
CA ARG A 241 6.64 -0.69 -5.00
C ARG A 241 7.59 0.43 -4.55
N ALA A 242 7.84 0.54 -3.25
CA ALA A 242 8.83 1.47 -2.72
C ALA A 242 10.24 1.15 -3.23
N ALA A 243 10.65 -0.12 -3.23
CA ALA A 243 11.93 -0.55 -3.80
C ALA A 243 12.06 -0.13 -5.27
N LEU A 244 11.04 -0.38 -6.10
CA LEU A 244 11.08 0.00 -7.52
C LEU A 244 11.30 1.51 -7.71
N VAL A 245 10.58 2.35 -6.97
CA VAL A 245 10.75 3.81 -7.02
C VAL A 245 12.17 4.23 -6.60
N LEU A 246 12.69 3.65 -5.51
CA LEU A 246 14.04 3.97 -5.02
C LEU A 246 15.13 3.49 -5.98
N THR A 247 14.93 2.35 -6.63
CA THR A 247 15.83 1.84 -7.67
C THR A 247 15.85 2.73 -8.90
N VAL A 248 14.70 3.22 -9.37
CA VAL A 248 14.65 4.21 -10.46
C VAL A 248 15.44 5.46 -10.10
N ASP A 249 15.21 6.01 -8.90
CA ASP A 249 15.90 7.22 -8.46
C ASP A 249 17.42 7.02 -8.33
N TRP A 250 17.84 5.82 -7.96
CA TRP A 250 19.24 5.42 -7.94
C TRP A 250 19.82 5.28 -9.35
N ALA A 251 19.14 4.56 -10.26
CA ALA A 251 19.57 4.36 -11.65
C ALA A 251 19.71 5.71 -12.39
N VAL A 252 18.72 6.59 -12.27
CA VAL A 252 18.77 7.94 -12.85
C VAL A 252 19.94 8.75 -12.30
N SER A 253 20.26 8.63 -11.00
CA SER A 253 21.44 9.27 -10.42
C SER A 253 22.76 8.75 -11.00
N ILE A 254 22.83 7.47 -11.33
CA ILE A 254 23.99 6.88 -12.01
C ILE A 254 24.15 7.51 -13.40
N ASP A 255 23.06 7.57 -14.17
CA ASP A 255 23.04 8.06 -15.55
C ASP A 255 23.38 9.54 -15.66
N ARG A 256 22.86 10.34 -14.74
CA ARG A 256 23.15 11.77 -14.64
C ARG A 256 24.53 12.08 -14.09
N ALA A 257 25.34 11.05 -13.88
CA ALA A 257 26.68 11.18 -13.36
C ALA A 257 26.73 11.99 -12.05
N HIS A 258 25.74 11.80 -11.16
CA HIS A 258 25.76 12.43 -9.83
C HIS A 258 27.00 12.00 -9.01
N PRO A 259 27.36 12.75 -7.96
CA PRO A 259 28.49 12.40 -7.08
C PRO A 259 28.37 10.97 -6.53
N ALA A 260 29.50 10.27 -6.43
CA ALA A 260 29.54 8.87 -5.97
C ALA A 260 28.93 8.70 -4.58
N GLU A 261 29.10 9.67 -3.68
CA GLU A 261 28.49 9.69 -2.35
C GLU A 261 26.95 9.69 -2.41
N LEU A 262 26.37 10.47 -3.33
CA LEU A 262 24.91 10.50 -3.52
C LEU A 262 24.40 9.20 -4.13
N VAL A 263 25.12 8.63 -5.10
CA VAL A 263 24.79 7.33 -5.71
C VAL A 263 24.83 6.22 -4.64
N ALA A 264 25.87 6.19 -3.81
CA ALA A 264 26.01 5.23 -2.71
C ALA A 264 24.91 5.40 -1.66
N SER A 265 24.55 6.64 -1.31
CA SER A 265 23.43 6.92 -0.40
C SER A 265 22.10 6.44 -0.95
N LYS A 266 21.86 6.57 -2.26
CA LYS A 266 20.63 6.04 -2.89
C LYS A 266 20.59 4.52 -2.95
N ARG A 267 21.73 3.88 -3.25
CA ARG A 267 21.88 2.42 -3.16
C ARG A 267 21.53 1.90 -1.77
N LEU A 268 21.96 2.60 -0.71
CA LEU A 268 21.68 2.20 0.68
C LEU A 268 20.17 2.06 0.93
N TYR A 269 19.34 2.96 0.41
CA TYR A 269 17.89 2.85 0.55
C TYR A 269 17.30 1.59 -0.11
N VAL A 270 17.87 1.13 -1.23
CA VAL A 270 17.42 -0.11 -1.90
C VAL A 270 17.87 -1.34 -1.12
N SER A 271 19.11 -1.36 -0.63
CA SER A 271 19.63 -2.42 0.25
C SER A 271 18.81 -2.53 1.53
N GLU A 272 18.46 -1.40 2.11
CA GLU A 272 17.57 -1.29 3.25
C GLU A 272 16.19 -1.94 3.05
N VAL A 273 15.70 -2.03 1.80
CA VAL A 273 14.46 -2.74 1.48
C VAL A 273 14.68 -4.25 1.41
N LEU A 274 15.84 -4.69 0.91
CA LEU A 274 16.20 -6.10 0.90
C LEU A 274 16.23 -6.67 2.32
N ASP A 275 16.82 -5.92 3.26
CA ASP A 275 16.90 -6.31 4.67
C ASP A 275 15.50 -6.58 5.27
N LEU A 276 14.48 -5.81 4.88
CA LEU A 276 13.10 -6.02 5.34
C LEU A 276 12.53 -7.39 4.95
N PHE A 277 12.97 -7.98 3.84
CA PHE A 277 12.53 -9.30 3.40
C PHE A 277 13.40 -10.43 3.95
N ILE A 278 14.67 -10.17 4.23
CA ILE A 278 15.60 -11.16 4.80
C ILE A 278 15.35 -11.35 6.30
N GLU A 279 15.20 -10.27 7.08
CA GLU A 279 15.07 -10.32 8.55
C GLU A 279 13.73 -10.92 9.02
N SER A 280 12.69 -10.89 8.19
CA SER A 280 11.30 -11.13 8.61
C SER A 280 10.87 -12.61 8.62
N GLN A 281 11.76 -13.57 8.43
CA GLN A 281 11.37 -14.94 8.04
C GLN A 281 10.71 -15.78 9.14
N ALA A 282 11.02 -15.59 10.42
CA ALA A 282 10.62 -16.54 11.48
C ALA A 282 9.10 -16.60 11.76
N GLN A 283 8.36 -15.52 11.46
CA GLN A 283 6.91 -15.43 11.64
C GLN A 283 6.20 -14.95 10.38
N ASP A 284 6.87 -15.11 9.23
CA ASP A 284 6.28 -14.75 7.96
C ASP A 284 5.19 -15.76 7.59
N ASN A 285 3.96 -15.28 7.44
CA ASN A 285 2.84 -16.12 7.00
C ASN A 285 2.94 -16.50 5.51
N ARG A 286 3.82 -15.84 4.73
CA ARG A 286 4.04 -16.04 3.29
C ARG A 286 5.53 -15.97 2.92
N PRO A 287 6.35 -16.93 3.40
CA PRO A 287 7.80 -16.92 3.21
C PRO A 287 8.21 -17.08 1.73
N ASP A 288 7.39 -17.76 0.93
CA ASP A 288 7.51 -17.89 -0.52
C ASP A 288 7.59 -16.52 -1.22
N MET A 289 6.63 -15.66 -0.90
CA MET A 289 6.49 -14.33 -1.47
C MET A 289 7.61 -13.40 -1.00
N SER A 290 8.03 -13.49 0.27
CA SER A 290 9.15 -12.69 0.76
C SER A 290 10.48 -13.10 0.12
N ALA A 291 10.73 -14.41 -0.03
CA ALA A 291 11.91 -14.90 -0.72
C ALA A 291 11.94 -14.44 -2.18
N GLN A 292 10.79 -14.44 -2.86
CA GLN A 292 10.70 -13.92 -4.22
C GLN A 292 10.93 -12.41 -4.30
N CYS A 293 10.34 -11.62 -3.40
CA CYS A 293 10.60 -10.18 -3.32
C CYS A 293 12.08 -9.88 -3.04
N ALA A 294 12.73 -10.63 -2.14
CA ALA A 294 14.16 -10.52 -1.86
C ALA A 294 15.00 -10.76 -3.13
N ARG A 295 14.73 -11.84 -3.87
CA ARG A 295 15.43 -12.13 -5.14
C ARG A 295 15.26 -11.01 -6.18
N ILE A 296 14.05 -10.46 -6.31
CA ILE A 296 13.80 -9.32 -7.21
C ILE A 296 14.67 -8.12 -6.81
N ILE A 297 14.74 -7.79 -5.52
CA ILE A 297 15.52 -6.64 -5.03
C ILE A 297 17.03 -6.90 -5.17
N GLU A 298 17.51 -8.11 -4.92
CA GLU A 298 18.89 -8.51 -5.19
C GLU A 298 19.25 -8.34 -6.67
N ALA A 299 18.38 -8.78 -7.58
CA ALA A 299 18.58 -8.59 -9.01
C ALA A 299 18.63 -7.09 -9.40
N LEU A 300 17.77 -6.26 -8.80
CA LEU A 300 17.80 -4.80 -8.98
C LEU A 300 19.11 -4.19 -8.47
N LEU A 301 19.60 -4.62 -7.30
CA LEU A 301 20.88 -4.18 -6.74
C LEU A 301 22.05 -4.57 -7.64
N ASN A 302 22.10 -5.82 -8.10
CA ASN A 302 23.15 -6.32 -8.98
C ASN A 302 23.18 -5.56 -10.31
N ALA A 303 22.01 -5.33 -10.93
CA ALA A 303 21.92 -4.55 -12.16
C ALA A 303 22.37 -3.09 -11.94
N GLY A 304 22.01 -2.49 -10.80
CA GLY A 304 22.40 -1.12 -10.47
C GLY A 304 23.90 -0.99 -10.23
N ASP A 305 24.51 -1.97 -9.56
CA ASP A 305 25.94 -2.03 -9.30
C ASP A 305 26.74 -2.23 -10.60
N GLN A 306 26.27 -3.12 -11.49
CA GLN A 306 26.86 -3.27 -12.83
C GLN A 306 26.79 -1.97 -13.62
N ARG A 307 25.64 -1.29 -13.61
CA ARG A 307 25.44 0.00 -14.27
C ARG A 307 26.38 1.07 -13.71
N ALA A 308 26.52 1.13 -12.38
CA ALA A 308 27.44 2.06 -11.72
C ALA A 308 28.91 1.76 -12.05
N ALA A 309 29.30 0.49 -12.18
CA ALA A 309 30.66 0.08 -12.56
C ALA A 309 30.99 0.38 -14.02
N LEU A 310 30.00 0.25 -14.91
CA LEU A 310 30.13 0.55 -16.34
C LEU A 310 30.07 2.05 -16.65
N ARG A 311 29.77 2.89 -15.65
CA ARG A 311 29.68 4.35 -15.79
C ARG A 311 30.91 4.87 -16.54
N PRO A 312 30.77 5.37 -17.77
CA PRO A 312 31.91 5.88 -18.50
C PRO A 312 32.46 7.08 -17.74
N LEU A 313 33.77 7.10 -17.52
CA LEU A 313 34.52 8.26 -16.99
C LEU A 313 34.43 9.52 -17.89
N LYS A 314 33.56 9.52 -18.90
CA LYS A 314 33.55 10.49 -19.98
C LYS A 314 32.33 11.40 -19.87
N PRO A 315 32.52 12.73 -19.70
CA PRO A 315 31.42 13.68 -19.78
C PRO A 315 30.89 13.69 -21.20
N SER A 316 29.69 13.15 -21.43
CA SER A 316 29.00 13.29 -22.72
C SER A 316 28.37 14.68 -22.74
N CYS A 317 28.94 15.56 -23.57
CA CYS A 317 28.43 16.92 -23.80
C CYS A 317 27.31 16.96 -24.84
N ASP A 318 26.94 15.87 -25.50
CA ASP A 318 26.08 15.95 -26.69
C ASP A 318 24.89 15.01 -26.63
N GLY A 319 23.70 15.61 -26.70
CA GLY A 319 22.44 14.98 -27.09
C GLY A 319 21.65 14.36 -25.94
N ALA A 320 20.45 14.89 -25.72
CA ALA A 320 19.42 14.27 -24.88
C ALA A 320 19.06 12.88 -25.42
N SER A 321 19.81 11.85 -24.98
CA SER A 321 19.41 10.46 -25.10
C SER A 321 18.04 10.27 -24.42
N PRO A 322 17.11 9.46 -24.96
CA PRO A 322 15.82 9.25 -24.33
C PRO A 322 16.00 8.42 -23.05
N GLN A 323 16.09 9.10 -21.91
CA GLN A 323 16.26 8.55 -20.57
C GLN A 323 15.29 7.38 -20.25
N ALA A 324 14.10 7.38 -20.86
CA ALA A 324 13.13 6.28 -20.77
C ALA A 324 13.68 4.94 -21.31
N LYS A 325 14.34 4.96 -22.48
CA LYS A 325 14.91 3.74 -23.10
C LYS A 325 16.00 3.12 -22.24
N GLU A 326 16.80 3.96 -21.60
CA GLU A 326 17.88 3.54 -20.72
C GLU A 326 17.40 2.82 -19.45
N ILE A 327 16.24 3.23 -18.93
CA ILE A 327 15.58 2.57 -17.79
C ILE A 327 14.88 1.29 -18.24
N GLN A 328 14.25 1.28 -19.41
CA GLN A 328 13.66 0.05 -19.94
C GLN A 328 14.72 -1.05 -20.08
N ILE A 329 15.87 -0.74 -20.69
CA ILE A 329 17.00 -1.67 -20.82
C ILE A 329 17.46 -2.20 -19.46
N PHE A 330 17.42 -1.37 -18.42
CA PHE A 330 17.75 -1.80 -17.06
C PHE A 330 16.79 -2.87 -16.54
N PHE A 331 15.47 -2.65 -16.66
CA PHE A 331 14.47 -3.61 -16.20
C PHE A 331 14.41 -4.89 -17.06
N ASP A 332 14.72 -4.78 -18.35
CA ASP A 332 14.88 -5.94 -19.23
C ASP A 332 16.06 -6.81 -18.76
N GLY A 333 17.18 -6.20 -18.38
CA GLY A 333 18.34 -6.89 -17.81
C GLY A 333 18.05 -7.58 -16.49
N VAL A 334 17.29 -6.93 -15.60
CA VAL A 334 16.82 -7.52 -14.32
C VAL A 334 15.94 -8.74 -14.59
N SER A 335 15.00 -8.63 -15.53
CA SER A 335 14.10 -9.72 -15.91
C SER A 335 14.88 -10.91 -16.48
N ALA A 336 15.86 -10.66 -17.35
CA ALA A 336 16.74 -11.70 -17.88
C ALA A 336 17.55 -12.40 -16.78
N SER A 337 18.09 -11.65 -15.81
CA SER A 337 18.83 -12.23 -14.67
C SER A 337 17.96 -13.14 -13.82
N LEU A 338 16.72 -12.73 -13.55
CA LEU A 338 15.77 -13.54 -12.77
C LEU A 338 15.39 -14.85 -13.48
N LEU A 339 15.30 -14.84 -14.82
CA LEU A 339 15.05 -16.04 -15.61
C LEU A 339 16.25 -17.00 -15.62
N LEU A 340 17.48 -16.48 -15.61
CA LEU A 340 18.70 -17.30 -15.60
C LEU A 340 18.92 -18.02 -14.27
N ASP A 341 18.69 -17.35 -13.14
CA ASP A 341 18.83 -17.97 -11.80
C ASP A 341 17.81 -19.09 -11.56
N GLY A 342 16.64 -19.02 -12.20
CA GLY A 342 15.62 -20.07 -12.16
C GLY A 342 16.01 -21.38 -12.84
N ALA A 343 17.07 -21.39 -13.67
CA ALA A 343 17.50 -22.55 -14.45
C ALA A 343 18.54 -23.44 -13.72
N SER A 344 18.83 -23.18 -12.44
CA SER A 344 19.79 -23.99 -11.69
C SER A 344 19.31 -25.45 -11.53
N PRO A 345 20.11 -26.47 -11.89
CA PRO A 345 19.67 -27.86 -12.05
C PRO A 345 19.49 -28.64 -10.74
N GLN A 346 19.08 -27.99 -9.64
CA GLN A 346 18.71 -28.67 -8.40
C GLN A 346 17.23 -29.08 -8.40
N ASN A 347 16.95 -30.08 -9.23
CA ASN A 347 16.17 -31.28 -8.92
C ASN A 347 15.14 -31.20 -7.75
N THR A 348 14.08 -30.41 -7.90
CA THR A 348 12.75 -30.68 -7.28
C THR A 348 11.66 -29.91 -8.04
N GLY A 349 11.29 -30.32 -9.25
CA GLY A 349 10.02 -29.96 -9.92
C GLY A 349 9.53 -28.51 -9.84
N GLY A 350 10.42 -27.54 -9.69
CA GLY A 350 10.08 -26.15 -9.43
C GLY A 350 9.83 -25.43 -10.74
N GLU A 351 8.62 -24.92 -10.90
CA GLU A 351 8.26 -23.99 -11.95
C GLU A 351 9.28 -22.84 -12.00
N VAL A 352 9.61 -22.39 -13.22
CA VAL A 352 10.38 -21.16 -13.49
C VAL A 352 9.88 -20.06 -12.54
N PRO A 353 10.75 -19.25 -11.90
CA PRO A 353 10.31 -18.16 -11.02
C PRO A 353 9.35 -17.28 -11.79
N ASP A 354 8.07 -17.54 -11.55
CA ASP A 354 7.02 -17.02 -12.37
C ASP A 354 6.89 -15.54 -12.01
N LEU A 355 7.12 -14.68 -13.01
CA LEU A 355 6.77 -13.26 -12.91
C LEU A 355 5.25 -13.12 -12.65
N SER A 356 4.49 -14.22 -12.66
CA SER A 356 3.19 -14.33 -12.03
C SER A 356 3.14 -13.96 -10.56
N ILE A 357 4.18 -13.64 -9.79
CA ILE A 357 3.92 -12.96 -8.50
C ILE A 357 2.99 -11.75 -8.69
N PHE A 358 3.11 -11.09 -9.85
CA PHE A 358 2.26 -10.01 -10.31
C PHE A 358 0.90 -10.48 -10.86
N ASN A 359 0.82 -11.63 -11.52
CA ASN A 359 -0.44 -12.30 -11.89
C ASN A 359 -1.10 -13.05 -10.70
N TRP A 360 -0.39 -13.21 -9.59
CA TRP A 360 -0.74 -13.90 -8.36
C TRP A 360 -1.33 -12.90 -7.38
N PHE A 361 -0.77 -11.68 -7.35
CA PHE A 361 -1.49 -10.48 -6.90
C PHE A 361 -2.80 -10.27 -7.69
N GLN A 362 -2.90 -10.73 -8.94
CA GLN A 362 -4.13 -10.66 -9.73
C GLN A 362 -5.10 -11.82 -9.45
N SER A 363 -4.62 -13.07 -9.39
CA SER A 363 -5.46 -14.27 -9.34
C SER A 363 -6.11 -14.48 -7.97
N ASN A 364 -5.42 -14.19 -6.86
CA ASN A 364 -5.99 -14.29 -5.52
C ASN A 364 -6.97 -13.16 -5.17
N ASN A 365 -7.16 -12.19 -6.06
CA ASN A 365 -8.11 -11.08 -5.93
C ASN A 365 -9.26 -11.16 -6.94
N SER A 366 -9.45 -12.30 -7.62
CA SER A 366 -10.46 -12.50 -8.66
C SER A 366 -11.89 -12.72 -8.15
N GLY A 367 -12.13 -12.56 -6.84
CA GLY A 367 -13.47 -12.58 -6.26
C GLY A 367 -14.13 -11.20 -6.31
N THR A 368 -14.90 -10.92 -7.37
CA THR A 368 -15.73 -9.73 -7.68
C THR A 368 -15.14 -8.75 -8.69
N SER A 369 -15.85 -8.58 -9.80
CA SER A 369 -15.41 -8.01 -11.09
C SER A 369 -15.14 -6.49 -11.12
N GLU A 370 -15.19 -5.81 -9.97
CA GLU A 370 -14.76 -4.41 -9.84
C GLU A 370 -13.52 -4.26 -8.94
N GLN A 371 -13.10 -5.33 -8.24
CA GLN A 371 -11.87 -5.38 -7.43
C GLN A 371 -10.65 -5.87 -8.24
N SER A 372 -10.87 -6.58 -9.35
CA SER A 372 -9.79 -7.16 -10.17
C SER A 372 -9.00 -6.12 -10.98
N ASP A 373 -9.66 -5.04 -11.43
CA ASP A 373 -9.01 -4.02 -12.27
C ASP A 373 -8.06 -3.11 -11.47
N GLU A 374 -8.20 -3.00 -10.14
CA GLU A 374 -7.33 -2.18 -9.30
C GLU A 374 -6.02 -2.88 -8.85
N MET A 375 -5.92 -4.20 -9.03
CA MET A 375 -4.78 -5.02 -8.61
C MET A 375 -4.05 -5.74 -9.74
N THR A 376 -4.33 -5.38 -10.99
CA THR A 376 -3.49 -5.75 -12.14
C THR A 376 -2.15 -5.05 -12.06
N PHE A 377 -1.15 -5.72 -11.52
CA PHE A 377 0.25 -5.33 -11.71
C PHE A 377 0.69 -5.82 -13.10
N ASN A 378 0.33 -5.04 -14.13
CA ASN A 378 0.69 -5.30 -15.52
C ASN A 378 2.09 -4.71 -15.81
N PHE A 379 2.94 -5.41 -16.57
CA PHE A 379 4.18 -4.82 -17.12
C PHE A 379 3.90 -3.61 -18.03
N SER A 380 2.67 -3.43 -18.52
CA SER A 380 2.21 -2.17 -19.12
C SER A 380 2.27 -0.96 -18.16
N MET A 381 2.53 -1.17 -16.85
CA MET A 381 2.87 -0.11 -15.90
C MET A 381 4.32 0.37 -16.02
N ILE A 382 5.22 -0.45 -16.56
CA ILE A 382 6.56 0.00 -17.00
C ILE A 382 6.39 0.75 -18.33
N ASP A 383 5.51 0.31 -19.23
CA ASP A 383 5.15 1.08 -20.44
C ASP A 383 4.50 2.44 -20.10
N ALA A 384 3.84 2.58 -18.94
CA ALA A 384 3.35 3.88 -18.46
C ALA A 384 4.48 4.87 -18.08
N TRP A 385 5.73 4.41 -17.95
CA TRP A 385 6.91 5.27 -17.83
C TRP A 385 7.44 5.72 -19.18
N ASP A 386 7.05 5.07 -20.28
CA ASP A 386 7.51 5.41 -21.62
C ASP A 386 6.89 6.69 -22.16
N GLY A 387 5.81 7.20 -21.55
CA GLY A 387 5.27 8.55 -21.77
C GLY A 387 5.50 9.09 -23.19
N GLY A 388 5.14 8.28 -24.19
CA GLY A 388 5.50 8.52 -25.58
C GLY A 388 4.95 9.86 -26.04
N TYR A 389 5.82 10.65 -26.66
CA TYR A 389 5.51 11.89 -27.35
C TYR A 389 4.67 11.60 -28.62
N ASP A 390 3.41 11.24 -28.46
CA ASP A 390 2.44 11.44 -29.53
C ASP A 390 1.59 12.66 -29.15
N ALA A 391 2.20 13.84 -29.27
CA ALA A 391 1.42 15.04 -29.43
C ALA A 391 0.64 14.90 -30.76
N PRO A 392 -0.69 15.13 -30.78
CA PRO A 392 -1.39 15.24 -32.05
C PRO A 392 -0.71 16.37 -32.83
N ILE A 393 -0.19 16.03 -34.00
CA ILE A 393 0.20 17.03 -35.00
C ILE A 393 -1.10 17.70 -35.43
N GLU A 394 -1.41 18.87 -34.85
CA GLU A 394 -2.36 19.82 -35.41
C GLU A 394 -1.71 20.65 -36.51
#